data_AF-A0A2T1E0V7-F1
#
_entry.id   AF-A0A2T1E0V7-F1
#
_cell.length_a   1.000
_cell.length_b   1.000
_cell.length_c   1.000
_cell.angle_alpha   90.00
_cell.angle_beta   90.00
_cell.angle_gamma   90.00
#
_symmetry.space_group_name_H-M   'P 1'
#
loop_
_entity.id
_entity.type
_entity.pdbx_description
1 polymer ?
#
loop_
_entity_poly.entity_id
_entity_poly.type
_entity_poly.pdbx_seq_one_letter_code
_entity_poly.pdbx_strand_id
1 'polypeptide(L)'
;MLASFRPKSTPRHRLSRFVTKEAIARLLKIKIEQIYRFECWAHILYVHAKGMSRFVSYADFPPVVGVESPSGLDFGYWKRRMASQKQRHAPDFWVDFYAEKFHKAVSVAELFEWGKMVGLIKLMLSRIALESLRKVYAQEKSLLEHF
;
A
#
# COMPACT_ATOMS: atom_id res chain seq x y z
N MET A 1 22.31 -31.62 27.95
CA MET A 1 21.04 -30.98 27.54
C MET A 1 21.34 -30.00 26.42
N LEU A 2 20.94 -30.31 25.19
CA LEU A 2 21.07 -29.38 24.06
C LEU A 2 19.93 -28.35 24.20
N ALA A 3 20.27 -27.12 24.58
CA ALA A 3 19.32 -26.02 24.58
C ALA A 3 18.84 -25.83 23.15
N SER A 4 17.56 -26.11 22.89
CA SER A 4 16.94 -25.79 21.62
C SER A 4 16.98 -24.26 21.45
N PHE A 5 17.90 -23.76 20.63
CA PHE A 5 17.89 -22.38 20.17
C PHE A 5 16.61 -22.19 19.35
N ARG A 6 15.54 -21.72 19.98
CA ARG A 6 14.39 -21.18 19.25
C ARG A 6 14.82 -19.80 18.76
N PRO A 7 14.97 -19.56 17.45
CA PRO A 7 15.26 -18.22 16.96
C PRO A 7 14.11 -17.33 17.43
N LYS A 8 14.39 -16.31 18.27
CA LYS A 8 13.41 -15.26 18.52
C LYS A 8 13.11 -14.64 17.17
N SER A 9 11.86 -14.74 16.71
CA SER A 9 11.46 -14.10 15.47
C SER A 9 11.67 -12.59 15.63
N THR A 10 12.50 -12.01 14.78
CA THR A 10 12.69 -10.56 14.77
C THR A 10 11.34 -9.91 14.47
N PRO A 11 10.86 -8.97 15.31
CA PRO A 11 9.61 -8.29 15.05
C PRO A 11 9.63 -7.68 13.65
N ARG A 12 8.61 -8.00 12.84
CA ARG A 12 8.49 -7.41 11.50
C ARG A 12 8.23 -5.92 11.63
N HIS A 13 8.81 -5.14 10.72
CA HIS A 13 8.52 -3.72 10.63
C HIS A 13 7.00 -3.48 10.56
N ARG A 14 6.47 -2.56 11.36
CA ARG A 14 5.02 -2.32 11.44
C ARG A 14 4.33 -2.03 10.10
N LEU A 15 5.02 -1.37 9.17
CA LEU A 15 4.49 -1.09 7.83
C LEU A 15 4.36 -2.35 6.96
N SER A 16 4.94 -3.48 7.35
CA SER A 16 4.82 -4.74 6.60
C SER A 16 3.36 -5.20 6.48
N ARG A 17 2.48 -4.74 7.37
CA ARG A 17 1.04 -5.03 7.32
C ARG A 17 0.34 -4.46 6.08
N PHE A 18 0.95 -3.48 5.43
CA PHE A 18 0.40 -2.86 4.22
C PHE A 18 0.88 -3.52 2.91
N VAL A 19 1.73 -4.55 3.00
CA VAL A 19 2.27 -5.22 1.82
C VAL A 19 1.25 -6.22 1.28
N THR A 20 0.83 -6.02 0.03
CA THR A 20 0.02 -6.97 -0.74
C THR A 20 0.67 -7.28 -2.08
N LYS A 21 0.30 -8.41 -2.71
CA LYS A 21 0.83 -8.76 -4.05
C LYS A 21 0.48 -7.70 -5.09
N GLU A 22 -0.71 -7.13 -5.02
CA GLU A 22 -1.19 -6.08 -5.93
C GLU A 22 -0.34 -4.82 -5.78
N ALA A 23 -0.07 -4.41 -4.54
CA ALA A 23 0.75 -3.23 -4.27
C ALA A 23 2.20 -3.43 -4.73
N ILE A 24 2.77 -4.64 -4.56
CA ILE A 24 4.09 -5.01 -5.07
C ILE A 24 4.10 -4.94 -6.60
N ALA A 25 3.13 -5.57 -7.25
CA ALA A 25 3.01 -5.60 -8.70
C ALA A 25 2.94 -4.18 -9.27
N ARG A 26 2.13 -3.31 -8.65
CA ARG A 26 2.00 -1.90 -9.05
C ARG A 26 3.30 -1.12 -8.87
N LEU A 27 3.92 -1.23 -7.69
CA LEU A 27 5.18 -0.53 -7.38
C LEU A 27 6.30 -0.93 -8.34
N LEU A 28 6.40 -2.22 -8.65
CA LEU A 28 7.45 -2.77 -9.53
C LEU A 28 7.08 -2.72 -11.02
N LYS A 29 5.86 -2.28 -11.37
CA LYS A 29 5.33 -2.23 -12.74
C LYS A 29 5.40 -3.60 -13.44
N ILE A 30 5.02 -4.64 -12.72
CA ILE A 30 4.93 -6.02 -13.21
C ILE A 30 3.51 -6.56 -13.02
N LYS A 31 3.19 -7.67 -13.67
CA LYS A 31 1.93 -8.38 -13.43
C LYS A 31 2.02 -9.21 -12.14
N ILE A 32 0.88 -9.45 -11.49
CA ILE A 32 0.81 -10.22 -10.24
C ILE A 32 1.36 -11.64 -10.44
N GLU A 33 1.06 -12.26 -11.59
CA GLU A 33 1.49 -13.63 -11.93
C GLU A 33 3.00 -13.74 -12.11
N GLN A 34 3.69 -12.62 -12.31
CA GLN A 34 5.15 -12.58 -12.40
C GLN A 34 5.82 -12.62 -11.02
N ILE A 35 5.08 -12.46 -9.93
CA ILE A 35 5.62 -12.52 -8.56
C ILE A 35 5.62 -13.98 -8.09
N TYR A 36 6.79 -14.60 -8.07
CA TYR A 36 6.94 -15.98 -7.58
C TYR A 36 6.79 -16.06 -6.06
N ARG A 37 7.46 -15.15 -5.34
CA ARG A 37 7.35 -15.02 -3.87
C ARG A 37 7.79 -13.65 -3.39
N PHE A 38 7.37 -13.29 -2.19
CA PHE A 38 7.93 -12.17 -1.44
C PHE A 38 8.11 -12.57 0.03
N GLU A 39 9.10 -11.97 0.68
CA GLU A 39 9.44 -12.26 2.07
C GLU A 39 9.55 -10.95 2.84
N CYS A 40 8.75 -10.83 3.91
CA CYS A 40 8.80 -9.70 4.81
C CYS A 40 9.91 -9.91 5.85
N TRP A 41 11.09 -9.35 5.61
CA TRP A 41 12.20 -9.35 6.57
C TRP A 41 12.08 -8.21 7.58
N ALA A 42 12.97 -8.15 8.57
CA ALA A 42 12.85 -7.24 9.72
C ALA A 42 12.62 -5.76 9.32
N HIS A 43 13.32 -5.25 8.30
CA HIS A 43 13.25 -3.83 7.89
C HIS A 43 13.03 -3.61 6.39
N ILE A 44 12.99 -4.70 5.61
CA ILE A 44 12.93 -4.62 4.15
C ILE A 44 12.05 -5.75 3.62
N LEU A 45 11.41 -5.49 2.48
CA LEU A 45 10.69 -6.49 1.72
C LEU A 45 11.61 -7.04 0.63
N TYR A 46 11.79 -8.36 0.61
CA TYR A 46 12.40 -9.04 -0.52
C TYR A 46 11.33 -9.53 -1.49
N VAL A 47 11.48 -9.23 -2.78
CA VAL A 47 10.58 -9.68 -3.84
C VAL A 47 11.37 -10.46 -4.88
N HIS A 48 10.92 -11.67 -5.17
CA HIS A 48 11.45 -12.51 -6.25
C HIS A 48 10.38 -12.69 -7.33
N ALA A 49 10.69 -12.21 -8.53
CA ALA A 49 9.76 -12.17 -9.66
C ALA A 49 10.46 -12.60 -10.95
N LYS A 50 9.67 -12.80 -12.02
CA LYS A 50 10.19 -13.19 -13.33
C LYS A 50 11.28 -12.22 -13.81
N GLY A 51 12.51 -12.73 -13.91
CA GLY A 51 13.67 -11.97 -14.38
C GLY A 51 14.21 -10.92 -13.41
N MET A 52 13.76 -10.87 -12.14
CA MET A 52 14.30 -9.92 -11.17
C MET A 52 14.20 -10.36 -9.70
N SER A 53 15.14 -9.87 -8.90
CA SER A 53 15.06 -9.87 -7.44
C SER A 53 15.24 -8.44 -6.94
N ARG A 54 14.34 -7.97 -6.06
CA ARG A 54 14.37 -6.59 -5.55
C ARG A 54 14.18 -6.53 -4.05
N PHE A 55 14.87 -5.57 -3.45
CA PHE A 55 14.65 -5.15 -2.08
C PHE A 55 13.88 -3.84 -2.09
N VAL A 56 12.82 -3.77 -1.30
CA VAL A 56 11.86 -2.66 -1.30
C VAL A 56 11.61 -2.19 0.13
N SER A 57 11.51 -0.89 0.33
CA SER A 57 11.16 -0.35 1.65
C SER A 57 9.68 -0.54 1.93
N TYR A 58 9.33 -0.92 3.16
CA TYR A 58 7.91 -0.93 3.56
C TYR A 58 7.26 0.46 3.49
N ALA A 59 8.06 1.53 3.59
CA ALA A 59 7.59 2.90 3.46
C ALA A 59 7.33 3.31 2.01
N ASP A 60 7.57 2.44 1.02
CA ASP A 60 7.14 2.69 -0.35
C ASP A 60 5.64 2.40 -0.53
N PHE A 61 5.03 1.56 0.32
CA PHE A 61 3.67 1.05 0.14
C PHE A 61 2.58 1.97 0.73
N PRO A 62 1.45 2.13 0.02
CA PRO A 62 0.26 2.80 0.56
C PRO A 62 -0.40 1.93 1.64
N PRO A 63 -1.12 2.53 2.61
CA PRO A 63 -1.92 1.74 3.52
C PRO A 63 -3.13 1.07 2.85
N VAL A 64 -3.53 -0.08 3.39
CA VAL A 64 -4.60 -0.93 2.87
C VAL A 64 -5.70 -1.13 3.91
N VAL A 65 -6.92 -1.45 3.46
CA VAL A 65 -8.03 -1.84 4.33
C VAL A 65 -7.87 -3.29 4.82
N GLY A 66 -8.62 -3.68 5.86
CA GLY A 66 -8.60 -5.04 6.41
C GLY A 66 -7.41 -5.33 7.36
N VAL A 67 -6.58 -4.32 7.64
CA VAL A 67 -5.51 -4.36 8.64
C VAL A 67 -5.63 -3.16 9.58
N GLU A 68 -4.86 -3.16 10.66
CA GLU A 68 -4.82 -2.03 11.59
C GLU A 68 -4.51 -0.71 10.87
N SER A 69 -5.36 0.29 11.09
CA SER A 69 -5.27 1.60 10.45
C SER A 69 -3.91 2.28 10.68
N PRO A 70 -3.51 3.21 9.79
CA PRO A 70 -2.30 3.98 9.99
C PRO A 70 -2.34 4.80 11.28
N SER A 71 -1.28 4.71 12.06
CA SER A 71 -1.03 5.52 13.25
C SER A 71 -0.03 6.64 12.96
N GLY A 72 0.11 7.63 13.85
CA GLY A 72 1.04 8.75 13.68
C GLY A 72 2.49 8.34 13.36
N LEU A 73 2.95 7.24 13.95
CA LEU A 73 4.28 6.67 13.68
C LEU A 73 4.42 6.18 12.22
N ASP A 74 3.36 5.67 11.59
CA ASP A 74 3.38 5.20 10.19
C ASP A 74 3.57 6.40 9.25
N PHE A 75 2.83 7.48 9.50
CA PHE A 75 3.02 8.76 8.81
C PHE A 75 4.45 9.28 8.94
N GLY A 76 5.08 9.11 10.11
CA GLY A 76 6.49 9.46 10.32
C GLY A 76 7.44 8.73 9.37
N TYR A 77 7.25 7.41 9.17
CA TYR A 77 8.05 6.64 8.22
C TYR A 77 7.85 7.09 6.77
N TRP A 78 6.61 7.28 6.35
CA TRP A 78 6.32 7.73 5.00
C TRP A 78 6.86 9.13 4.71
N LYS A 79 6.70 10.08 5.65
CA LYS A 79 7.28 11.43 5.50
C LYS A 79 8.80 11.39 5.36
N ARG A 80 9.49 10.59 6.18
CA ARG A 80 10.94 10.39 6.05
C ARG A 80 11.32 9.79 4.71
N ARG A 81 10.54 8.81 4.22
CA ARG A 81 10.77 8.20 2.91
C ARG A 81 10.64 9.21 1.77
N MET A 82 9.55 9.98 1.76
CA MET A 82 9.33 11.03 0.76
C MET A 82 10.44 12.09 0.80
N ALA A 83 10.83 12.54 2.00
CA ALA A 83 11.94 13.48 2.15
C ALA A 83 13.26 12.91 1.60
N SER A 84 13.57 11.63 1.84
CA SER A 84 14.78 10.97 1.29
C SER A 84 14.78 10.90 -0.23
N GLN A 85 13.59 10.88 -0.85
CA GLN A 85 13.41 10.88 -2.30
C GLN A 85 13.20 12.28 -2.88
N LYS A 86 13.33 13.33 -2.05
CA LYS A 86 13.04 14.74 -2.41
C LYS A 86 11.63 14.92 -3.00
N GLN A 87 10.68 14.10 -2.56
CA GLN A 87 9.28 14.18 -2.96
C GLN A 87 8.47 14.89 -1.88
N ARG A 88 7.58 15.80 -2.30
CA ARG A 88 6.66 16.50 -1.39
C ARG A 88 5.41 15.68 -1.05
N HIS A 89 5.02 14.79 -1.96
CA HIS A 89 3.79 14.01 -1.89
C HIS A 89 4.11 12.53 -2.06
N ALA A 90 3.12 11.68 -1.79
CA ALA A 90 3.21 10.27 -2.07
C ALA A 90 3.45 10.02 -3.57
N PRO A 91 4.18 8.94 -3.91
CA PRO A 91 4.39 8.56 -5.31
C PRO A 91 3.08 8.35 -6.05
N ASP A 92 3.06 8.66 -7.35
CA ASP A 92 1.86 8.56 -8.18
C ASP A 92 1.23 7.16 -8.18
N PHE A 93 2.02 6.10 -8.00
CA PHE A 93 1.49 4.74 -7.94
C PHE A 93 0.50 4.53 -6.77
N TRP A 94 0.56 5.34 -5.69
CA TRP A 94 -0.45 5.29 -4.63
C TRP A 94 -1.82 5.70 -5.17
N VAL A 95 -1.85 6.75 -6.00
CA VAL A 95 -3.07 7.25 -6.62
C VAL A 95 -3.67 6.17 -7.51
N ASP A 96 -2.85 5.58 -8.37
CA ASP A 96 -3.24 4.47 -9.22
C ASP A 96 -3.78 3.28 -8.42
N PHE A 97 -3.12 2.93 -7.32
CA PHE A 97 -3.53 1.83 -6.45
C PHE A 97 -4.93 2.08 -5.90
N TYR A 98 -5.21 3.27 -5.36
CA TYR A 98 -6.53 3.58 -4.81
C TYR A 98 -7.61 3.70 -5.89
N ALA A 99 -7.29 4.27 -7.06
CA ALA A 99 -8.22 4.30 -8.18
C ALA A 99 -8.64 2.88 -8.59
N GLU A 100 -7.67 1.96 -8.70
CA GLU A 100 -7.94 0.56 -8.99
C GLU A 100 -8.78 -0.12 -7.89
N LYS A 101 -8.56 0.21 -6.61
CA LYS A 101 -9.41 -0.29 -5.51
C LYS A 101 -10.84 0.24 -5.59
N PHE A 102 -11.04 1.48 -6.00
CA PHE A 102 -12.38 2.02 -6.23
C PHE A 102 -13.09 1.31 -7.39
N HIS A 103 -12.44 1.16 -8.54
CA HIS A 103 -13.01 0.45 -9.70
C HIS A 103 -13.36 -1.02 -9.43
N LYS A 104 -12.64 -1.66 -8.50
CA LYS A 104 -12.85 -3.07 -8.15
C LYS A 104 -13.79 -3.28 -6.95
N ALA A 105 -14.23 -2.21 -6.29
CA ALA A 105 -15.12 -2.34 -5.15
C ALA A 105 -16.45 -2.95 -5.62
N VAL A 106 -16.89 -4.02 -4.94
CA VAL A 106 -18.13 -4.73 -5.33
C VAL A 106 -19.36 -4.25 -4.57
N SER A 107 -19.19 -3.31 -3.65
CA SER A 107 -20.27 -2.74 -2.85
C SER A 107 -19.95 -1.32 -2.42
N VAL A 108 -20.98 -0.52 -2.16
CA VAL A 108 -20.84 0.83 -1.61
C VAL A 108 -20.10 0.82 -0.27
N ALA A 109 -20.30 -0.23 0.56
CA ALA A 109 -19.61 -0.39 1.82
C ALA A 109 -18.09 -0.56 1.64
N GLU A 110 -17.66 -1.44 0.74
CA GLU A 110 -16.24 -1.61 0.42
C GLU A 110 -15.63 -0.34 -0.16
N LEU A 111 -16.34 0.31 -1.09
CA LEU A 111 -15.92 1.57 -1.68
C LEU A 111 -15.70 2.64 -0.60
N PHE A 112 -16.64 2.74 0.35
CA PHE A 112 -16.57 3.68 1.47
C PHE A 112 -15.37 3.43 2.39
N GLU A 113 -15.02 2.18 2.69
CA GLU A 113 -13.84 1.86 3.50
C GLU A 113 -12.54 2.29 2.81
N TRP A 114 -12.42 2.07 1.50
CA TRP A 114 -11.29 2.62 0.73
C TRP A 114 -11.32 4.15 0.70
N GLY A 115 -12.50 4.77 0.60
CA GLY A 115 -12.67 6.23 0.62
C GLY A 115 -12.20 6.84 1.94
N LYS A 116 -12.52 6.20 3.07
CA LYS A 116 -11.99 6.56 4.40
C LYS A 116 -10.48 6.47 4.44
N MET A 117 -9.89 5.40 3.89
CA MET A 117 -8.43 5.25 3.84
C MET A 117 -7.77 6.41 3.09
N VAL A 118 -8.30 6.79 1.92
CA VAL A 118 -7.82 7.98 1.18
C VAL A 118 -8.01 9.26 2.00
N GLY A 119 -9.14 9.39 2.72
CA GLY A 119 -9.41 10.48 3.64
C GLY A 119 -8.35 10.63 4.74
N LEU A 120 -7.86 9.51 5.29
CA LEU A 120 -6.80 9.49 6.31
C LEU A 120 -5.44 9.96 5.75
N ILE A 121 -5.11 9.60 4.51
CA ILE A 121 -3.82 9.96 3.90
C ILE A 121 -3.88 11.21 3.01
N LYS A 122 -5.02 11.92 2.94
CA LYS A 122 -5.24 13.02 1.98
C LYS A 122 -4.16 14.11 1.98
N LEU A 123 -3.53 14.37 3.13
CA LEU A 123 -2.48 15.37 3.28
C LEU A 123 -1.13 14.94 2.67
N MET A 124 -0.99 13.65 2.37
CA MET A 124 0.18 13.08 1.71
C MET A 124 0.06 13.14 0.19
N LEU A 125 -1.15 13.29 -0.34
CA LEU A 125 -1.41 13.36 -1.78
C LEU A 125 -1.31 14.80 -2.28
N SER A 126 -0.98 14.98 -3.55
CA SER A 126 -1.12 16.29 -4.20
C SER A 126 -2.60 16.64 -4.34
N ARG A 127 -2.93 17.94 -4.47
CA ARG A 127 -4.31 18.38 -4.67
C ARG A 127 -4.95 17.73 -5.90
N ILE A 128 -4.21 17.69 -7.01
CA ILE A 128 -4.65 17.11 -8.29
C ILE A 128 -4.92 15.60 -8.12
N ALA A 129 -4.02 14.88 -7.45
CA ALA A 129 -4.19 13.45 -7.18
C ALA A 129 -5.45 13.18 -6.34
N LEU A 130 -5.66 13.97 -5.28
CA LEU A 130 -6.83 13.83 -4.41
C LEU A 130 -8.14 14.12 -5.16
N GLU A 131 -8.17 15.14 -6.01
CA GLU A 131 -9.33 15.47 -6.85
C GLU A 131 -9.62 14.36 -7.86
N SER A 132 -8.59 13.78 -8.47
CA SER A 132 -8.74 12.62 -9.37
C SER A 132 -9.40 11.44 -8.65
N LEU A 133 -8.90 11.08 -7.47
CA LEU A 133 -9.48 9.99 -6.66
C LEU A 133 -10.92 10.26 -6.24
N ARG A 134 -11.27 11.51 -5.92
CA ARG A 134 -12.66 11.88 -5.58
C ARG A 134 -13.60 11.71 -6.77
N LYS A 135 -13.15 12.03 -7.99
CA LYS A 135 -13.95 11.82 -9.21
C LYS A 135 -14.20 10.34 -9.45
N VAL A 136 -13.15 9.51 -9.36
CA VAL A 136 -13.27 8.05 -9.49
C VAL A 136 -14.23 7.49 -8.43
N TYR A 137 -14.06 7.87 -7.17
CA TYR A 137 -14.95 7.46 -6.09
C TYR A 137 -16.42 7.81 -6.37
N ALA A 138 -16.69 9.05 -6.80
CA ALA A 138 -18.06 9.50 -7.07
C ALA A 138 -18.71 8.73 -8.24
N GLN A 139 -17.92 8.47 -9.29
CA GLN A 139 -18.37 7.67 -10.42
C GLN A 139 -18.70 6.23 -10.00
N GLU A 140 -17.78 5.55 -9.32
CA GLU A 140 -18.00 4.16 -8.89
C GLU A 140 -19.14 4.05 -7.88
N LYS A 141 -19.26 5.02 -6.98
CA LYS A 141 -20.40 5.08 -6.05
C LYS A 141 -21.72 5.19 -6.79
N SER A 142 -21.80 6.09 -7.78
CA SER A 142 -23.01 6.26 -8.59
C SER A 142 -23.37 4.98 -9.33
N LEU A 143 -22.39 4.23 -9.84
CA LEU A 143 -22.64 2.95 -10.50
C LEU A 143 -23.20 1.94 -9.49
N LEU A 144 -22.53 1.74 -8.36
CA LEU A 144 -22.93 0.76 -7.35
C LEU A 144 -24.28 1.05 -6.65
N GLU A 145 -24.75 2.30 -6.67
CA GLU A 145 -26.07 2.67 -6.10
C GLU A 145 -27.23 2.52 -7.10
N HIS A 146 -26.96 2.42 -8.40
CA HIS A 146 -27.99 2.40 -9.46
C HIS A 146 -28.02 1.09 -10.27
N PHE A 147 -27.24 0.10 -9.88
CA PHE A 147 -27.28 -1.30 -10.36
C PHE A 147 -27.76 -2.21 -9.23
#